data_AF-A0ABD3XC36-F1
#
_entry.id   AF-A0ABD3XC36-F1
#
_cell.length_a   1.000
_cell.length_b   1.000
_cell.length_c   1.000
_cell.angle_alpha   90.00
_cell.angle_beta   90.00
_cell.angle_gamma   90.00
#
_symmetry.space_group_name_H-M   'P 1'
#
loop_
_entity.id
_entity.type
_entity.pdbx_description
1 polymer ?
#
loop_
_entity_poly.entity_id
_entity_poly.type
_entity_poly.pdbx_seq_one_letter_code
_entity_poly.pdbx_strand_id
1 'polypeptide(L)'
;MFDCIATYYQLCVICSYLAPVYDDCACGKNGSMTRPGSALPPWCLSPSGADCGWYRQCLEKQFPCEGTPVAYAITYAEKFCNLYTDHASNFSQIGQRWINAVRKCLQVELVPNLRSWANTSCEKIRRNAFDSHAKCYLSPTNGEPSICELPCQDYIQVICTVKSAFLSAKVEAIKGLIEAYRGCKKFDCLKLPNLALFVFKTFRERFSLQKSPTMEELDELAGAVADAIASKLGWRDSGVLWYAQSNYTNLTSIVSVEVLITGKGIYDLGSTKASNFNITAVTAKVVKAVKDGDLFLGKVGDQSEPMYVKQMKECADFECQRATQEITAPPNRFTSSAYDLRNNFMHTFLTLSFLSSLSYNFPNAYIP
;
A
#
# COMPACT_ATOMS: atom_id res chain seq x y z
N MET A 1 -22.53 -39.71 36.45
CA MET A 1 -23.08 -38.44 35.95
C MET A 1 -22.41 -37.33 36.75
N PHE A 2 -21.87 -36.34 36.05
CA PHE A 2 -20.95 -35.25 36.48
C PHE A 2 -19.43 -35.51 36.37
N ASP A 3 -18.94 -35.12 35.18
CA ASP A 3 -17.80 -34.24 34.87
C ASP A 3 -16.36 -34.58 35.29
N CYS A 4 -15.65 -35.21 34.36
CA CYS A 4 -14.21 -35.05 34.17
C CYS A 4 -13.96 -34.17 32.92
N ILE A 5 -14.24 -32.87 33.03
CA ILE A 5 -13.79 -31.83 32.10
C ILE A 5 -12.72 -31.01 32.82
N ALA A 6 -11.49 -31.50 32.80
CA ALA A 6 -10.26 -30.71 32.93
C ALA A 6 -9.07 -31.67 32.90
N THR A 7 -7.93 -31.21 32.39
CA THR A 7 -6.60 -31.87 32.42
C THR A 7 -6.29 -32.96 31.37
N TYR A 8 -6.36 -32.61 30.09
CA TYR A 8 -5.50 -33.24 29.07
C TYR A 8 -4.72 -32.24 28.18
N TYR A 9 -4.99 -30.94 28.29
CA TYR A 9 -4.46 -29.94 27.34
C TYR A 9 -3.26 -29.11 27.84
N GLN A 10 -2.80 -29.28 29.08
CA GLN A 10 -1.70 -28.46 29.61
C GLN A 10 -0.29 -29.06 29.43
N LEU A 11 -0.15 -30.31 28.98
CA LEU A 11 1.18 -30.96 28.92
C LEU A 11 1.89 -30.91 27.56
N CYS A 12 1.22 -30.51 26.46
CA CYS A 12 1.88 -30.35 25.16
C CYS A 12 2.47 -28.94 24.89
N VAL A 13 2.32 -27.99 25.83
CA VAL A 13 2.72 -26.59 25.62
C VAL A 13 4.23 -26.36 25.85
N ILE A 14 4.99 -27.35 26.32
CA ILE A 14 6.43 -27.20 26.62
C ILE A 14 7.32 -27.90 25.57
N CYS A 15 6.89 -28.02 24.31
CA CYS A 15 7.70 -28.63 23.25
C CYS A 15 8.23 -27.66 22.18
N SER A 16 8.25 -26.35 22.45
CA SER A 16 8.52 -25.36 21.40
C SER A 16 9.69 -24.40 21.66
N TYR A 17 10.62 -24.67 22.59
CA TYR A 17 11.75 -23.75 22.78
C TYR A 17 13.17 -24.30 22.68
N LEU A 18 13.45 -25.61 22.74
CA LEU A 18 14.82 -26.11 22.59
C LEU A 18 14.82 -27.53 21.98
N ALA A 19 15.57 -27.71 20.87
CA ALA A 19 15.98 -28.99 20.24
C ALA A 19 14.98 -29.70 19.29
N PRO A 20 15.46 -30.54 18.34
CA PRO A 20 14.63 -31.16 17.31
C PRO A 20 13.79 -32.29 17.92
N VAL A 21 12.51 -32.30 17.59
CA VAL A 21 11.52 -33.26 18.10
C VAL A 21 11.86 -34.66 17.57
N TYR A 22 12.59 -35.43 18.37
CA TYR A 22 12.70 -36.87 18.23
C TYR A 22 12.04 -37.54 19.44
N ASP A 23 11.16 -38.49 19.13
CA ASP A 23 10.63 -39.61 19.93
C ASP A 23 9.89 -39.38 21.26
N ASP A 24 9.92 -38.21 21.90
CA ASP A 24 9.30 -38.03 23.24
C ASP A 24 7.83 -37.56 23.25
N CYS A 25 7.15 -37.48 22.11
CA CYS A 25 5.72 -37.13 22.03
C CYS A 25 4.84 -38.31 21.57
N ALA A 26 4.84 -39.41 22.34
CA ALA A 26 3.93 -40.52 22.08
C ALA A 26 2.65 -40.42 22.93
N CYS A 27 1.51 -40.13 22.29
CA CYS A 27 0.20 -40.33 22.90
C CYS A 27 -0.08 -41.83 23.08
N GLY A 28 -0.47 -42.24 24.28
CA GLY A 28 -0.67 -43.64 24.66
C GLY A 28 -1.70 -44.40 23.82
N LYS A 29 -1.43 -45.70 23.64
CA LYS A 29 -2.26 -46.66 22.89
C LYS A 29 -3.61 -46.87 23.58
N ASN A 30 -4.64 -46.12 23.17
CA ASN A 30 -6.05 -46.55 23.04
C ASN A 30 -6.99 -45.34 22.90
N GLY A 31 -6.90 -44.66 21.75
CA GLY A 31 -7.78 -43.56 21.38
C GLY A 31 -8.33 -43.76 19.98
N SER A 32 -9.21 -44.75 19.80
CA SER A 32 -9.97 -44.88 18.56
C SER A 32 -10.98 -43.75 18.46
N MET A 33 -10.61 -42.68 17.78
CA MET A 33 -11.54 -41.73 17.20
C MET A 33 -11.41 -41.82 15.68
N THR A 34 -12.14 -42.75 15.07
CA THR A 34 -12.38 -42.72 13.63
C THR A 34 -13.26 -41.52 13.31
N ARG A 35 -12.67 -40.49 12.70
CA ARG A 35 -13.41 -39.46 11.95
C ARG A 35 -12.81 -39.34 10.55
N PRO A 36 -13.61 -39.46 9.48
CA PRO A 36 -13.12 -39.47 8.10
C PRO A 36 -12.80 -38.04 7.67
N GLY A 37 -11.51 -37.74 7.63
CA GLY A 37 -10.92 -36.53 7.07
C GLY A 37 -9.42 -36.71 7.22
N SER A 38 -8.74 -37.09 6.13
CA SER A 38 -7.33 -37.51 6.14
C SER A 38 -6.50 -36.60 7.04
N ALA A 39 -5.91 -37.16 8.10
CA ALA A 39 -5.01 -36.41 8.96
C ALA A 39 -3.94 -35.75 8.08
N LEU A 40 -3.82 -34.42 8.17
CA LEU A 40 -2.81 -33.69 7.40
C LEU A 40 -1.43 -34.26 7.72
N PRO A 41 -0.54 -34.39 6.71
CA PRO A 41 0.82 -34.81 6.96
C PRO A 41 1.50 -33.98 8.05
N PRO A 42 2.40 -34.55 8.88
CA PRO A 42 3.07 -33.82 9.96
C PRO A 42 3.79 -32.54 9.50
N TRP A 43 4.34 -32.53 8.28
CA TRP A 43 5.02 -31.38 7.70
C TRP A 43 4.08 -30.18 7.44
N CYS A 44 2.76 -30.41 7.37
CA CYS A 44 1.77 -29.31 7.33
C CYS A 44 1.74 -28.52 8.64
N LEU A 45 2.03 -29.17 9.77
CA LEU A 45 2.02 -28.56 11.11
C LEU A 45 3.40 -28.06 11.54
N SER A 46 4.44 -28.33 10.75
CA SER A 46 5.81 -27.85 10.96
C SER A 46 6.45 -27.54 9.59
N PRO A 47 6.00 -26.46 8.91
CA PRO A 47 6.50 -26.12 7.59
C PRO A 47 8.00 -25.79 7.64
N SER A 48 8.74 -26.31 6.66
CA SER A 48 10.16 -25.99 6.50
C SER A 48 10.39 -24.55 6.06
N GLY A 49 9.39 -23.93 5.40
CA GLY A 49 9.53 -22.64 4.75
C GLY A 49 10.22 -22.68 3.39
N ALA A 50 10.67 -23.86 2.93
CA ALA A 50 11.34 -24.00 1.64
C ALA A 50 10.38 -24.36 0.50
N ASP A 51 9.30 -25.07 0.81
CA ASP A 51 8.37 -25.58 -0.19
C ASP A 51 7.12 -24.69 -0.34
N CYS A 52 6.91 -24.17 -1.54
CA CYS A 52 5.72 -23.41 -1.91
C CYS A 52 4.47 -24.29 -2.02
N GLY A 53 4.65 -25.59 -2.28
CA GLY A 53 3.58 -26.58 -2.32
C GLY A 53 2.82 -26.73 -1.00
N TRP A 54 3.37 -26.25 0.13
CA TRP A 54 2.65 -26.20 1.41
C TRP A 54 1.29 -25.50 1.31
N TYR A 55 1.21 -24.39 0.57
CA TYR A 55 -0.05 -23.66 0.43
C TYR A 55 -1.13 -24.52 -0.23
N ARG A 56 -0.78 -25.29 -1.26
CA ARG A 56 -1.72 -26.16 -1.98
C ARG A 56 -2.00 -27.47 -1.24
N GLN A 57 -0.96 -28.15 -0.78
CA GLN A 57 -1.06 -29.51 -0.25
C GLN A 57 -1.51 -29.55 1.22
N CYS A 58 -1.38 -28.44 1.95
CA CYS A 58 -1.81 -28.33 3.35
C CYS A 58 -2.96 -27.35 3.52
N LEU A 59 -2.77 -26.07 3.17
CA LEU A 59 -3.76 -25.03 3.49
C LEU A 59 -5.02 -25.13 2.61
N GLU A 60 -4.85 -25.15 1.28
CA GLU A 60 -5.95 -25.25 0.32
C GLU A 60 -6.62 -26.63 0.40
N LYS A 61 -5.84 -27.71 0.56
CA LYS A 61 -6.39 -29.06 0.73
C LYS A 61 -7.32 -29.16 1.95
N GLN A 62 -6.96 -28.51 3.05
CA GLN A 62 -7.77 -28.50 4.27
C GLN A 62 -8.96 -27.54 4.15
N PHE A 63 -8.76 -26.39 3.51
CA PHE A 63 -9.75 -25.35 3.34
C PHE A 63 -9.81 -24.92 1.86
N PRO A 64 -10.64 -25.60 1.05
CA PRO A 64 -10.78 -25.29 -0.37
C PRO A 64 -11.47 -23.93 -0.55
N CYS A 65 -10.66 -22.89 -0.77
CA CYS A 65 -11.10 -21.51 -0.96
C CYS A 65 -10.93 -21.04 -2.41
N GLU A 66 -10.26 -21.81 -3.27
CA GLU A 66 -10.04 -21.50 -4.68
C GLU A 66 -11.38 -21.24 -5.41
N GLY A 67 -11.37 -20.25 -6.31
CA GLY A 67 -12.59 -19.79 -7.00
C GLY A 67 -13.48 -18.83 -6.18
N THR A 68 -13.17 -18.58 -4.91
CA THR A 68 -13.89 -17.58 -4.09
C THR A 68 -13.19 -16.21 -4.09
N PRO A 69 -13.90 -15.10 -3.82
CA PRO A 69 -13.30 -13.77 -3.68
C PRO A 69 -12.25 -13.66 -2.55
N VAL A 70 -12.29 -14.59 -1.60
CA VAL A 70 -11.44 -14.65 -0.42
C VAL A 70 -10.29 -15.67 -0.54
N ALA A 71 -10.15 -16.31 -1.70
CA ALA A 71 -9.02 -17.20 -1.99
C ALA A 71 -7.68 -16.50 -1.69
N TYR A 72 -6.83 -17.16 -0.91
CA TYR A 72 -5.52 -16.66 -0.51
C TYR A 72 -4.40 -17.64 -0.86
N ALA A 73 -4.55 -18.92 -0.51
CA ALA A 73 -3.47 -19.90 -0.58
C ALA A 73 -2.90 -20.03 -2.00
N ILE A 74 -3.77 -20.20 -3.00
CA ILE A 74 -3.35 -20.42 -4.39
C ILE A 74 -3.15 -19.10 -5.14
N THR A 75 -4.15 -18.23 -5.12
CA THR A 75 -4.22 -17.02 -5.95
C THR A 75 -3.19 -15.96 -5.55
N TYR A 76 -2.74 -15.99 -4.30
CA TYR A 76 -1.75 -15.07 -3.76
C TYR A 76 -0.50 -15.80 -3.27
N ALA A 77 -0.62 -16.61 -2.22
CA ALA A 77 0.54 -17.06 -1.48
C ALA A 77 1.46 -18.00 -2.27
N GLU A 78 0.92 -19.07 -2.86
CA GLU A 78 1.68 -20.01 -3.70
C GLU A 78 2.27 -19.30 -4.92
N LYS A 79 1.47 -18.46 -5.60
CA LYS A 79 1.91 -17.68 -6.75
C LYS A 79 3.16 -16.84 -6.43
N PHE A 80 3.11 -16.04 -5.36
CA PHE A 80 4.24 -15.20 -4.98
C PHE A 80 5.42 -16.00 -4.43
N CYS A 81 5.16 -17.07 -3.69
CA CYS A 81 6.18 -17.97 -3.21
C CYS A 81 7.01 -18.54 -4.38
N ASN A 82 6.33 -19.04 -5.42
CA ASN A 82 6.99 -19.54 -6.63
C ASN A 82 7.73 -18.41 -7.34
N LEU A 83 7.10 -17.24 -7.49
CA LEU A 83 7.73 -16.10 -8.16
C LEU A 83 9.07 -15.69 -7.52
N TYR A 84 9.14 -15.61 -6.19
CA TYR A 84 10.39 -15.31 -5.51
C TYR A 84 11.40 -16.45 -5.56
N THR A 85 10.94 -17.71 -5.64
CA THR A 85 11.81 -18.88 -5.78
C THR A 85 12.44 -18.94 -7.18
N ASP A 86 11.62 -18.76 -8.22
CA ASP A 86 12.04 -18.81 -9.63
C ASP A 86 13.00 -17.67 -9.97
N HIS A 87 12.89 -16.54 -9.26
CA HIS A 87 13.74 -15.37 -9.44
C HIS A 87 14.73 -15.14 -8.29
N ALA A 88 15.06 -16.16 -7.51
CA ALA A 88 15.97 -16.03 -6.36
C ALA A 88 17.33 -15.41 -6.73
N SER A 89 17.83 -15.67 -7.95
CA SER A 89 19.08 -15.10 -8.46
C SER A 89 19.05 -13.58 -8.67
N ASN A 90 17.87 -12.96 -8.71
CA ASN A 90 17.74 -11.51 -8.85
C ASN A 90 18.00 -10.77 -7.53
N PHE A 91 18.01 -11.50 -6.41
CA PHE A 91 18.20 -10.94 -5.08
C PHE A 91 19.62 -11.12 -4.59
N SER A 92 20.10 -10.17 -3.79
CA SER A 92 21.35 -10.32 -3.04
C SER A 92 21.28 -11.49 -2.07
N GLN A 93 22.43 -11.89 -1.49
CA GLN A 93 22.47 -12.91 -0.45
C GLN A 93 21.61 -12.52 0.78
N ILE A 94 21.56 -11.23 1.13
CA ILE A 94 20.71 -10.72 2.22
C ILE A 94 19.23 -10.84 1.82
N GLY A 95 18.89 -10.45 0.59
CA GLY A 95 17.54 -10.58 0.03
C GLY A 95 17.03 -12.02 0.02
N GLN A 96 17.85 -12.97 -0.45
CA GLN A 96 17.49 -14.39 -0.46
C GLN A 96 17.25 -14.94 0.95
N ARG A 97 18.09 -14.56 1.93
CA ARG A 97 17.88 -14.92 3.34
C ARG A 97 16.56 -14.36 3.87
N TRP A 98 16.29 -13.09 3.62
CA TRP A 98 15.04 -12.44 4.01
C TRP A 98 13.81 -13.11 3.39
N ILE A 99 13.81 -13.36 2.07
CA ILE A 99 12.71 -14.04 1.36
C ILE A 99 12.43 -15.42 1.97
N ASN A 100 13.48 -16.20 2.23
CA ASN A 100 13.36 -17.52 2.82
C ASN A 100 12.78 -17.47 4.25
N ALA A 101 13.27 -16.54 5.05
CA ALA A 101 12.81 -16.34 6.43
C ALA A 101 11.35 -15.87 6.47
N VAL A 102 10.97 -14.91 5.63
CA VAL A 102 9.60 -14.41 5.49
C VAL A 102 8.65 -15.51 5.07
N ARG A 103 9.00 -16.28 4.02
CA ARG A 103 8.20 -17.41 3.56
C ARG A 103 7.94 -18.41 4.69
N LYS A 104 8.98 -18.78 5.44
CA LYS A 104 8.84 -19.64 6.62
C LYS A 104 7.91 -19.05 7.66
N CYS A 105 8.12 -17.80 8.03
CA CYS A 105 7.30 -17.09 9.01
C CYS A 105 5.81 -17.11 8.62
N LEU A 106 5.50 -16.74 7.37
CA LEU A 106 4.12 -16.71 6.87
C LEU A 106 3.44 -18.09 6.89
N GLN A 107 4.17 -19.16 6.58
CA GLN A 107 3.64 -20.52 6.69
C GLN A 107 3.39 -20.91 8.16
N VAL A 108 4.34 -20.61 9.06
CA VAL A 108 4.22 -20.90 10.50
C VAL A 108 3.05 -20.16 11.15
N GLU A 109 2.86 -18.87 10.84
CA GLU A 109 1.73 -18.07 11.35
C GLU A 109 0.36 -18.62 10.92
N LEU A 110 0.31 -19.39 9.84
CA LEU A 110 -0.92 -20.02 9.36
C LEU A 110 -1.17 -21.43 9.94
N VAL A 111 -0.17 -22.09 10.53
CA VAL A 111 -0.32 -23.42 11.17
C VAL A 111 -1.45 -23.49 12.20
N PRO A 112 -1.69 -22.48 13.07
CA PRO A 112 -2.82 -22.51 14.00
C PRO A 112 -4.18 -22.72 13.31
N ASN A 113 -4.35 -22.27 12.06
CA ASN A 113 -5.58 -22.43 11.30
C ASN A 113 -5.82 -23.89 10.86
N LEU A 114 -4.76 -24.70 10.75
CA LEU A 114 -4.81 -26.11 10.34
C LEU A 114 -5.14 -27.06 11.50
N ARG A 115 -5.17 -26.57 12.74
CA ARG A 115 -5.43 -27.41 13.91
C ARG A 115 -6.90 -27.82 13.94
N SER A 116 -7.16 -29.06 14.35
CA SER A 116 -8.52 -29.63 14.39
C SER A 116 -9.51 -28.88 15.28
N TRP A 117 -9.00 -28.17 16.28
CA TRP A 117 -9.78 -27.34 17.20
C TRP A 117 -9.96 -25.90 16.70
N ALA A 118 -9.29 -25.50 15.61
CA ALA A 118 -9.43 -24.17 15.06
C ALA A 118 -10.78 -24.07 14.34
N ASN A 119 -11.70 -23.26 14.89
CA ASN A 119 -12.87 -22.83 14.14
C ASN A 119 -12.41 -21.78 13.10
N THR A 120 -12.20 -22.24 11.88
CA THR A 120 -11.55 -21.50 10.78
C THR A 120 -12.45 -21.48 9.55
N SER A 121 -12.45 -20.35 8.84
CA SER A 121 -13.08 -20.16 7.54
C SER A 121 -12.09 -19.56 6.55
N CYS A 122 -12.42 -19.54 5.26
CA CYS A 122 -11.60 -18.89 4.22
C CYS A 122 -11.35 -17.40 4.51
N GLU A 123 -12.36 -16.69 5.02
CA GLU A 123 -12.24 -15.28 5.43
C GLU A 123 -11.24 -15.11 6.57
N LYS A 124 -11.31 -16.01 7.57
CA LYS A 124 -10.40 -15.97 8.71
C LYS A 124 -8.96 -16.30 8.30
N ILE A 125 -8.77 -17.27 7.40
CA ILE A 125 -7.45 -17.60 6.82
C ILE A 125 -6.89 -16.38 6.10
N ARG A 126 -7.66 -15.78 5.20
CA ARG A 126 -7.25 -14.59 4.44
C ARG A 126 -6.82 -13.46 5.38
N ARG A 127 -7.63 -13.18 6.40
CA ARG A 127 -7.34 -12.13 7.40
C ARG A 127 -6.06 -12.44 8.17
N ASN A 128 -5.98 -13.61 8.80
CA ASN A 128 -4.81 -14.03 9.58
C ASN A 128 -3.54 -14.02 8.73
N ALA A 129 -3.65 -14.39 7.45
CA ALA A 129 -2.53 -14.33 6.53
C ALA A 129 -2.05 -12.91 6.30
N PHE A 130 -2.93 -11.97 5.93
CA PHE A 130 -2.52 -10.58 5.71
C PHE A 130 -2.03 -9.89 6.99
N ASP A 131 -2.67 -10.15 8.13
CA ASP A 131 -2.25 -9.60 9.43
C ASP A 131 -0.83 -10.07 9.82
N SER A 132 -0.40 -11.24 9.36
CA SER A 132 0.96 -11.76 9.65
C SER A 132 2.08 -11.09 8.83
N HIS A 133 1.78 -10.40 7.73
CA HIS A 133 2.80 -9.90 6.80
C HIS A 133 3.73 -8.87 7.44
N ALA A 134 3.20 -7.83 8.10
CA ALA A 134 4.03 -6.77 8.69
C ALA A 134 5.04 -7.34 9.70
N LYS A 135 4.56 -8.20 10.60
CA LYS A 135 5.40 -8.90 11.58
C LYS A 135 6.47 -9.75 10.89
N CYS A 136 6.08 -10.58 9.91
CA CYS A 136 7.02 -11.44 9.22
C CYS A 136 8.04 -10.66 8.38
N TYR A 137 7.70 -9.48 7.84
CA TYR A 137 8.62 -8.66 7.07
C TYR A 137 9.65 -7.94 7.96
N LEU A 138 9.21 -7.50 9.14
CA LEU A 138 10.05 -6.80 10.11
C LEU A 138 10.92 -7.75 10.95
N SER A 139 10.43 -8.95 11.26
CA SER A 139 11.11 -9.89 12.15
C SER A 139 10.70 -11.35 11.84
N PRO A 140 11.11 -11.91 10.69
CA PRO A 140 10.66 -13.22 10.24
C PRO A 140 11.13 -14.37 11.14
N THR A 141 12.38 -14.34 11.60
CA THR A 141 12.99 -15.35 12.49
C THR A 141 14.20 -14.72 13.19
N ASN A 142 14.52 -15.18 14.40
CA ASN A 142 15.68 -14.69 15.16
C ASN A 142 16.97 -14.79 14.34
N GLY A 143 17.67 -13.66 14.17
CA GLY A 143 18.95 -13.58 13.46
C GLY A 143 18.85 -13.50 11.93
N GLU A 144 17.64 -13.51 11.37
CA GLU A 144 17.43 -13.25 9.94
C GLU A 144 17.19 -11.75 9.70
N PRO A 145 17.56 -11.23 8.51
CA PRO A 145 17.36 -9.83 8.19
C PRO A 145 15.88 -9.43 8.27
N SER A 146 15.63 -8.16 8.57
CA SER A 146 14.36 -7.48 8.35
C SER A 146 14.30 -6.84 6.96
N ILE A 147 13.10 -6.43 6.54
CA ILE A 147 12.92 -5.69 5.29
C ILE A 147 13.71 -4.36 5.29
N CYS A 148 13.98 -3.81 6.47
CA CYS A 148 14.72 -2.56 6.67
C CYS A 148 16.23 -2.73 6.45
N GLU A 149 16.73 -3.96 6.42
CA GLU A 149 18.15 -4.28 6.22
C GLU A 149 18.45 -4.68 4.77
N LEU A 150 17.43 -4.71 3.91
CA LEU A 150 17.60 -5.07 2.51
C LEU A 150 18.35 -3.96 1.75
N PRO A 151 19.26 -4.34 0.82
CA PRO A 151 19.76 -3.42 -0.19
C PRO A 151 18.61 -2.82 -1.01
N CYS A 152 18.79 -1.59 -1.49
CA CYS A 152 17.75 -0.87 -2.24
C CYS A 152 17.22 -1.66 -3.45
N GLN A 153 18.08 -2.39 -4.16
CA GLN A 153 17.67 -3.20 -5.31
C GLN A 153 16.62 -4.26 -4.89
N ASP A 154 16.95 -5.05 -3.87
CA ASP A 154 16.07 -6.10 -3.33
C ASP A 154 14.77 -5.51 -2.81
N TYR A 155 14.87 -4.41 -2.05
CA TYR A 155 13.74 -3.71 -1.46
C TYR A 155 12.75 -3.20 -2.52
N ILE A 156 13.25 -2.51 -3.55
CA ILE A 156 12.42 -1.99 -4.65
C ILE A 156 11.78 -3.13 -5.43
N GLN A 157 12.51 -4.23 -5.66
CA GLN A 157 12.01 -5.40 -6.37
C GLN A 157 10.84 -6.07 -5.62
N VAL A 158 10.93 -6.22 -4.30
CA VAL A 158 9.83 -6.72 -3.46
C VAL A 158 8.59 -5.83 -3.57
N ILE A 159 8.75 -4.52 -3.39
CA ILE A 159 7.61 -3.58 -3.40
C ILE A 159 6.92 -3.57 -4.76
N CYS A 160 7.70 -3.48 -5.83
CA CYS A 160 7.18 -3.42 -7.18
C CYS A 160 6.44 -4.71 -7.56
N THR A 161 7.00 -5.86 -7.17
CA THR A 161 6.40 -7.18 -7.40
C THR A 161 5.09 -7.36 -6.62
N VAL A 162 5.02 -6.95 -5.36
CA VAL A 162 3.77 -7.02 -4.58
C VAL A 162 2.72 -6.05 -5.15
N LYS A 163 3.13 -4.82 -5.48
CA LYS A 163 2.22 -3.79 -6.01
C LYS A 163 1.62 -4.19 -7.36
N SER A 164 2.40 -4.81 -8.26
CA SER A 164 1.93 -5.18 -9.59
C SER A 164 0.78 -6.18 -9.59
N ALA A 165 0.66 -7.01 -8.55
CA ALA A 165 -0.46 -7.94 -8.41
C ALA A 165 -1.77 -7.28 -8.00
N PHE A 166 -1.74 -6.01 -7.58
CA PHE A 166 -2.92 -5.25 -7.16
C PHE A 166 -3.03 -3.96 -7.96
N LEU A 167 -3.52 -4.11 -9.20
CA LEU A 167 -3.82 -2.99 -10.12
C LEU A 167 -5.10 -2.21 -9.76
N SER A 168 -5.75 -2.54 -8.64
CA SER A 168 -6.85 -1.78 -8.04
C SER A 168 -7.17 -2.33 -6.63
N ALA A 169 -7.00 -1.51 -5.60
CA ALA A 169 -7.75 -1.57 -4.34
C ALA A 169 -7.96 -2.94 -3.65
N LYS A 170 -6.89 -3.73 -3.44
CA LYS A 170 -6.86 -4.70 -2.33
C LYS A 170 -5.73 -4.30 -1.39
N VAL A 171 -6.11 -3.42 -0.48
CA VAL A 171 -5.27 -2.67 0.46
C VAL A 171 -4.57 -3.62 1.46
N GLU A 172 -5.10 -4.82 1.67
CA GLU A 172 -4.66 -5.73 2.74
C GLU A 172 -3.24 -6.27 2.52
N ALA A 173 -2.86 -6.56 1.28
CA ALA A 173 -1.51 -7.05 0.95
C ALA A 173 -0.45 -5.95 0.97
N ILE A 174 -0.85 -4.73 0.61
CA ILE A 174 0.03 -3.57 0.60
C ILE A 174 0.14 -2.98 2.01
N LYS A 175 -0.88 -3.15 2.87
CA LYS A 175 -0.88 -2.72 4.27
C LYS A 175 0.31 -3.26 5.04
N GLY A 176 0.55 -4.58 4.99
CA GLY A 176 1.69 -5.19 5.67
C GLY A 176 3.05 -4.63 5.20
N LEU A 177 3.13 -4.27 3.91
CA LEU A 177 4.32 -3.66 3.31
C LEU A 177 4.48 -2.18 3.69
N ILE A 178 3.39 -1.40 3.71
CA ILE A 178 3.36 0.00 4.17
C ILE A 178 3.74 0.08 5.65
N GLU A 179 3.14 -0.76 6.50
CA GLU A 179 3.41 -0.79 7.94
C GLU A 179 4.87 -1.17 8.22
N ALA A 180 5.38 -2.19 7.53
CA ALA A 180 6.78 -2.57 7.64
C ALA A 180 7.70 -1.43 7.16
N TYR A 181 7.35 -0.76 6.05
CA TYR A 181 8.10 0.38 5.55
C TYR A 181 8.16 1.56 6.53
N ARG A 182 7.02 1.92 7.16
CA ARG A 182 6.97 2.99 8.18
C ARG A 182 7.87 2.69 9.38
N GLY A 183 8.10 1.42 9.68
CA GLY A 183 9.02 0.98 10.73
C GLY A 183 10.50 1.11 10.38
N CYS A 184 10.85 1.35 9.12
CA CYS A 184 12.25 1.43 8.66
C CYS A 184 12.81 2.85 8.71
N LYS A 185 14.11 2.98 8.99
CA LYS A 185 14.87 4.20 8.65
C LYS A 185 14.91 4.31 7.12
N LYS A 186 14.58 5.47 6.58
CA LYS A 186 14.53 5.69 5.13
C LYS A 186 15.94 5.60 4.53
N PHE A 187 16.19 4.56 3.74
CA PHE A 187 17.38 4.44 2.90
C PHE A 187 17.12 5.11 1.55
N ASP A 188 18.08 5.90 1.05
CA ASP A 188 17.93 6.64 -0.20
C ASP A 188 18.11 5.72 -1.42
N CYS A 189 17.01 5.11 -1.88
CA CYS A 189 16.98 4.22 -3.03
C CYS A 189 16.83 4.94 -4.38
N LEU A 190 16.68 6.27 -4.39
CA LEU A 190 16.49 7.03 -5.65
C LEU A 190 17.73 7.09 -6.53
N LYS A 191 18.88 6.60 -6.04
CA LYS A 191 20.09 6.43 -6.85
C LYS A 191 20.02 5.27 -7.84
N LEU A 192 19.05 4.36 -7.68
CA LEU A 192 18.88 3.27 -8.63
C LEU A 192 18.38 3.80 -9.97
N PRO A 193 18.84 3.21 -11.09
CA PRO A 193 18.37 3.62 -12.41
C PRO A 193 16.87 3.36 -12.55
N ASN A 194 16.21 4.16 -13.39
CA ASN A 194 14.81 3.97 -13.76
C ASN A 194 13.82 4.09 -12.59
N LEU A 195 14.17 4.85 -11.56
CA LEU A 195 13.27 5.28 -10.48
C LEU A 195 13.11 6.80 -10.50
N ALA A 196 11.90 7.27 -10.21
CA ALA A 196 11.67 8.66 -9.83
C ALA A 196 10.61 8.71 -8.72
N LEU A 197 10.81 9.63 -7.78
CA LEU A 197 9.85 9.93 -6.72
C LEU A 197 9.31 11.33 -6.93
N PHE A 198 7.98 11.43 -6.91
CA PHE A 198 7.27 12.70 -6.96
C PHE A 198 6.47 12.92 -5.70
N VAL A 199 6.43 14.16 -5.23
CA VAL A 199 5.45 14.61 -4.22
C VAL A 199 4.47 15.53 -4.92
N PHE A 200 3.22 15.11 -5.03
CA PHE A 200 2.13 15.93 -5.55
C PHE A 200 1.33 16.54 -4.42
N LYS A 201 1.22 17.87 -4.38
CA LYS A 201 0.22 18.55 -3.56
C LYS A 201 -1.04 18.72 -4.38
N THR A 202 -2.08 18.00 -3.99
CA THR A 202 -3.40 18.08 -4.60
C THR A 202 -4.31 18.95 -3.75
N PHE A 203 -5.28 19.61 -4.38
CA PHE A 203 -6.24 20.48 -3.68
C PHE A 203 -7.67 20.06 -3.97
N ARG A 204 -8.52 20.30 -2.97
CA ARG A 204 -9.98 20.16 -3.02
C ARG A 204 -10.65 21.45 -2.54
N GLU A 205 -11.73 21.88 -3.19
CA GLU A 205 -12.37 23.17 -2.87
C GLU A 205 -13.09 23.19 -1.52
N ARG A 206 -13.68 22.07 -1.10
CA ARG A 206 -14.37 21.96 0.19
C ARG A 206 -13.86 20.78 0.99
N PHE A 207 -13.41 21.08 2.20
CA PHE A 207 -13.10 20.09 3.22
C PHE A 207 -14.07 20.30 4.38
N SER A 208 -15.01 19.37 4.54
CA SER A 208 -15.77 19.23 5.78
C SER A 208 -15.55 17.80 6.24
N LEU A 209 -14.50 17.59 7.01
CA LEU A 209 -14.38 16.35 7.75
C LEU A 209 -15.06 16.56 9.10
N GLN A 210 -16.19 15.86 9.29
CA GLN A 210 -16.78 15.69 10.61
C GLN A 210 -15.88 14.83 11.52
N LYS A 211 -14.93 14.07 10.94
CA LYS A 211 -13.98 13.20 11.64
C LYS A 211 -12.64 13.16 10.90
N SER A 212 -11.52 13.18 11.64
CA SER A 212 -10.18 12.98 11.08
C SER A 212 -10.07 11.62 10.37
N PRO A 213 -9.47 11.56 9.17
CA PRO A 213 -9.34 10.31 8.44
C PRO A 213 -8.25 9.45 9.11
N THR A 214 -8.43 8.14 9.03
CA THR A 214 -7.42 7.16 9.39
C THR A 214 -6.27 7.18 8.38
N MET A 215 -5.11 6.66 8.79
CA MET A 215 -3.96 6.54 7.90
C MET A 215 -4.25 5.64 6.68
N GLU A 216 -5.10 4.63 6.87
CA GLU A 216 -5.54 3.72 5.81
C GLU A 216 -6.36 4.45 4.74
N GLU A 217 -7.37 5.22 5.16
CA GLU A 217 -8.18 6.06 4.25
C GLU A 217 -7.31 7.07 3.48
N LEU A 218 -6.24 7.57 4.10
CA LEU A 218 -5.29 8.47 3.44
C LEU A 218 -4.43 7.77 2.39
N ASP A 219 -3.95 6.55 2.67
CA ASP A 219 -3.16 5.76 1.71
C ASP A 219 -4.03 5.27 0.54
N GLU A 220 -5.29 4.92 0.79
CA GLU A 220 -6.27 4.63 -0.25
C GLU A 220 -6.49 5.82 -1.17
N LEU A 221 -6.67 7.02 -0.60
CA LEU A 221 -6.80 8.25 -1.37
C LEU A 221 -5.52 8.54 -2.17
N ALA A 222 -4.34 8.36 -1.59
CA ALA A 222 -3.06 8.51 -2.27
C ALA A 222 -2.94 7.57 -3.48
N GLY A 223 -3.34 6.31 -3.31
CA GLY A 223 -3.42 5.33 -4.39
C GLY A 223 -4.37 5.78 -5.51
N ALA A 224 -5.57 6.22 -5.16
CA ALA A 224 -6.56 6.69 -6.12
C ALA A 224 -6.09 7.95 -6.88
N VAL A 225 -5.41 8.88 -6.21
CA VAL A 225 -4.80 10.06 -6.84
C VAL A 225 -3.73 9.63 -7.84
N ALA A 226 -2.85 8.72 -7.47
CA ALA A 226 -1.81 8.22 -8.36
C ALA A 226 -2.41 7.48 -9.56
N ASP A 227 -3.47 6.69 -9.38
CA ASP A 227 -4.19 6.04 -10.46
C ASP A 227 -4.84 7.04 -11.43
N ALA A 228 -5.40 8.14 -10.91
CA ALA A 228 -5.95 9.21 -11.73
C ALA A 228 -4.88 9.92 -12.56
N ILE A 229 -3.71 10.23 -11.96
CA ILE A 229 -2.55 10.78 -12.67
C ILE A 229 -2.05 9.79 -13.73
N ALA A 230 -1.91 8.52 -13.37
CA ALA A 230 -1.45 7.46 -14.25
C ALA A 230 -2.36 7.30 -15.48
N SER A 231 -3.67 7.38 -15.28
CA SER A 231 -4.68 7.36 -16.34
C SER A 231 -4.52 8.55 -17.29
N LYS A 232 -4.42 9.77 -16.74
CA LYS A 232 -4.23 11.00 -17.54
C LYS A 232 -2.95 10.99 -18.37
N LEU A 233 -1.89 10.37 -17.85
CA LEU A 233 -0.57 10.36 -18.48
C LEU A 233 -0.28 9.10 -19.31
N GLY A 234 -1.23 8.16 -19.42
CA GLY A 234 -1.05 6.94 -20.20
C GLY A 234 0.07 6.04 -19.66
N TRP A 235 0.22 5.97 -18.33
CA TRP A 235 1.29 5.21 -17.66
C TRP A 235 1.20 3.71 -17.92
N ARG A 236 -0.01 3.13 -17.94
CA ARG A 236 -0.22 1.70 -18.25
C ARG A 236 0.33 1.34 -19.62
N ASP A 237 -0.01 2.15 -20.64
CA ASP A 237 0.42 1.91 -22.02
C ASP A 237 1.92 2.16 -22.22
N SER A 238 2.50 3.04 -21.39
CA SER A 238 3.93 3.33 -21.39
C SER A 238 4.76 2.35 -20.55
N GLY A 239 4.14 1.30 -19.98
CA GLY A 239 4.82 0.30 -19.16
C GLY A 239 5.32 0.82 -17.82
N VAL A 240 4.73 1.90 -17.31
CA VAL A 240 5.05 2.47 -15.99
C VAL A 240 4.35 1.67 -14.90
N LEU A 241 5.08 1.36 -13.84
CA LEU A 241 4.57 0.87 -12.57
C LEU A 241 4.66 2.01 -11.56
N TRP A 242 3.64 2.18 -10.73
CA TRP A 242 3.60 3.22 -9.72
C TRP A 242 3.12 2.69 -8.38
N TYR A 243 3.65 3.29 -7.33
CA TYR A 243 3.27 3.08 -5.95
C TYR A 243 3.07 4.44 -5.30
N ALA A 244 2.02 4.58 -4.49
CA ALA A 244 1.73 5.85 -3.84
C ALA A 244 1.36 5.65 -2.38
N GLN A 245 1.73 6.64 -1.59
CA GLN A 245 1.42 6.71 -0.17
C GLN A 245 1.11 8.14 0.25
N SER A 246 0.40 8.28 1.35
CA SER A 246 0.12 9.59 1.92
C SER A 246 1.34 10.12 2.68
N ASN A 247 1.66 11.39 2.49
CA ASN A 247 2.59 12.15 3.33
C ASN A 247 1.81 13.28 3.99
N TYR A 248 0.87 12.92 4.86
CA TYR A 248 -0.11 13.87 5.39
C TYR A 248 0.40 14.56 6.66
N THR A 249 0.48 15.90 6.61
CA THR A 249 0.71 16.75 7.77
C THR A 249 -0.46 17.72 7.91
N ASN A 250 -1.40 17.38 8.78
CA ASN A 250 -2.55 18.20 9.21
C ASN A 250 -3.68 18.48 8.19
N LEU A 251 -4.91 18.36 8.72
CA LEU A 251 -6.23 18.50 8.11
C LEU A 251 -6.43 19.84 7.38
N THR A 252 -5.92 19.93 6.17
CA THR A 252 -6.18 21.03 5.26
C THR A 252 -6.76 20.50 3.95
N SER A 253 -7.37 21.38 3.16
CA SER A 253 -7.84 21.10 1.79
C SER A 253 -6.75 20.63 0.81
N ILE A 254 -5.53 20.34 1.30
CA ILE A 254 -4.39 19.89 0.52
C ILE A 254 -4.04 18.46 0.93
N VAL A 255 -3.92 17.56 -0.05
CA VAL A 255 -3.44 16.19 0.16
C VAL A 255 -2.10 16.06 -0.54
N SER A 256 -1.04 15.81 0.24
CA SER A 256 0.30 15.51 -0.25
C SER A 256 0.43 14.01 -0.51
N VAL A 257 0.69 13.66 -1.76
CA VAL A 257 0.80 12.28 -2.23
C VAL A 257 2.22 12.04 -2.73
N GLU A 258 2.90 11.09 -2.11
CA GLU A 258 4.17 10.56 -2.59
C GLU A 258 3.90 9.49 -3.64
N VAL A 259 4.51 9.59 -4.81
CA VAL A 259 4.36 8.65 -5.93
C VAL A 259 5.73 8.23 -6.43
N LEU A 260 6.08 6.98 -6.16
CA LEU A 260 7.24 6.33 -6.74
C LEU A 260 6.84 5.72 -8.09
N ILE A 261 7.61 6.00 -9.14
CA ILE A 261 7.41 5.41 -10.46
C ILE A 261 8.63 4.64 -10.93
N THR A 262 8.38 3.59 -11.71
CA THR A 262 9.42 2.78 -12.35
C THR A 262 8.91 2.07 -13.61
N GLY A 263 9.78 1.33 -14.29
CA GLY A 263 9.41 0.46 -15.39
C GLY A 263 8.88 -0.87 -14.87
N LYS A 264 7.68 -1.27 -15.33
CA LYS A 264 7.09 -2.56 -14.96
C LYS A 264 8.02 -3.74 -15.30
N GLY A 265 8.69 -3.70 -16.45
CA GLY A 265 9.64 -4.75 -16.85
C GLY A 265 10.98 -4.76 -16.08
N ILE A 266 11.20 -3.84 -15.14
CA ILE A 266 12.49 -3.66 -14.47
C ILE A 266 12.48 -4.31 -13.07
N TYR A 267 11.48 -3.98 -12.26
CA TYR A 267 11.45 -4.40 -10.85
C TYR A 267 10.23 -5.27 -10.48
N ASP A 268 9.25 -5.46 -11.37
CA ASP A 268 8.16 -6.41 -11.15
C ASP A 268 8.53 -7.77 -11.73
N LEU A 269 8.78 -8.74 -10.83
CA LEU A 269 9.14 -10.11 -11.19
C LEU A 269 8.06 -10.81 -12.01
N GLY A 270 6.79 -10.43 -11.84
CA GLY A 270 5.67 -10.99 -12.60
C GLY A 270 5.56 -10.44 -14.02
N SER A 271 6.38 -9.46 -14.40
CA SER A 271 6.33 -8.84 -15.73
C SER A 271 7.10 -9.67 -16.75
N THR A 272 6.36 -10.22 -17.73
CA THR A 272 6.94 -10.94 -18.88
C THR A 272 7.23 -10.05 -20.09
N LYS A 273 6.86 -8.76 -20.03
CA LYS A 273 7.00 -7.84 -21.17
C LYS A 273 8.27 -7.01 -21.04
N ALA A 274 9.06 -6.98 -22.12
CA ALA A 274 10.05 -5.93 -22.35
C ALA A 274 9.32 -4.58 -22.36
N SER A 275 9.66 -3.69 -21.44
CA SER A 275 9.06 -2.36 -21.38
C SER A 275 9.86 -1.40 -22.25
N ASN A 276 9.21 -0.65 -23.13
CA ASN A 276 9.77 0.56 -23.78
C ASN A 276 9.89 1.73 -22.78
N PHE A 277 10.06 1.42 -21.50
CA PHE A 277 10.07 2.37 -20.42
C PHE A 277 11.34 3.23 -20.51
N ASN A 278 11.13 4.53 -20.51
CA ASN A 278 12.21 5.52 -20.42
C ASN A 278 11.81 6.53 -19.33
N ILE A 279 12.50 6.46 -18.19
CA ILE A 279 12.18 7.29 -17.04
C ILE A 279 12.24 8.78 -17.39
N THR A 280 13.22 9.22 -18.17
CA THR A 280 13.38 10.62 -18.58
C THR A 280 12.20 11.11 -19.43
N ALA A 281 11.71 10.27 -20.35
CA ALA A 281 10.54 10.62 -21.16
C ALA A 281 9.27 10.69 -20.31
N VAL A 282 9.13 9.78 -19.34
CA VAL A 282 7.98 9.76 -18.42
C VAL A 282 8.02 10.98 -17.50
N THR A 283 9.16 11.29 -16.88
CA THR A 283 9.30 12.45 -15.99
C THR A 283 9.04 13.75 -16.73
N ALA A 284 9.55 13.90 -17.97
CA ALA A 284 9.27 15.06 -18.81
C ALA A 284 7.77 15.24 -19.11
N LYS A 285 7.02 14.14 -19.34
CA LYS A 285 5.56 14.21 -19.52
C LYS A 285 4.84 14.67 -18.26
N VAL A 286 5.23 14.18 -17.09
CA VAL A 286 4.63 14.58 -15.80
C VAL A 286 4.85 16.08 -15.58
N VAL A 287 6.11 16.53 -15.75
CA VAL A 287 6.53 17.93 -15.61
C VAL A 287 5.74 18.84 -16.53
N LYS A 288 5.61 18.46 -17.81
CA LYS A 288 4.83 19.21 -18.80
C LYS A 288 3.37 19.32 -18.39
N ALA A 289 2.74 18.21 -18.00
CA ALA A 289 1.33 18.20 -17.61
C ALA A 289 1.04 19.10 -16.38
N VAL A 290 1.97 19.19 -15.42
CA VAL A 290 1.83 20.11 -14.29
C VAL A 290 2.00 21.57 -14.73
N LYS A 291 3.01 21.87 -15.56
CA LYS A 291 3.24 23.22 -16.09
C LYS A 291 2.06 23.73 -16.92
N ASP A 292 1.44 22.85 -17.70
CA ASP A 292 0.33 23.18 -18.58
C ASP A 292 -1.02 23.25 -17.83
N GLY A 293 -1.07 22.73 -16.59
CA GLY A 293 -2.30 22.66 -15.80
C GLY A 293 -3.25 21.52 -16.21
N ASP A 294 -2.74 20.51 -16.91
CA ASP A 294 -3.52 19.41 -17.49
C ASP A 294 -3.94 18.33 -16.46
N LEU A 295 -3.39 18.38 -15.25
CA LEU A 295 -3.68 17.43 -14.17
C LEU A 295 -4.93 17.80 -13.35
N PHE A 296 -6.05 17.99 -14.05
CA PHE A 296 -7.38 17.97 -13.45
C PHE A 296 -7.85 16.51 -13.32
N LEU A 297 -7.94 16.03 -12.08
CA LEU A 297 -8.18 14.62 -11.78
C LEU A 297 -9.68 14.26 -11.73
N GLY A 298 -10.56 15.26 -11.66
CA GLY A 298 -11.98 15.01 -11.45
C GLY A 298 -12.25 14.43 -10.05
N LYS A 299 -13.33 13.64 -9.92
CA LYS A 299 -13.63 12.94 -8.65
C LYS A 299 -12.71 11.73 -8.50
N VAL A 300 -12.02 11.64 -7.37
CA VAL A 300 -11.03 10.61 -7.10
C VAL A 300 -11.44 9.81 -5.87
N GLY A 301 -11.50 8.48 -5.98
CA GLY A 301 -12.01 7.62 -4.91
C GLY A 301 -13.44 8.00 -4.53
N ASP A 302 -13.74 8.00 -3.23
CA ASP A 302 -15.06 8.37 -2.68
C ASP A 302 -15.24 9.89 -2.50
N GLN A 303 -14.34 10.71 -3.06
CA GLN A 303 -14.42 12.16 -2.93
C GLN A 303 -15.55 12.72 -3.80
N SER A 304 -16.43 13.52 -3.18
CA SER A 304 -17.55 14.18 -3.86
C SER A 304 -17.10 15.35 -4.75
N GLU A 305 -15.96 15.96 -4.41
CA GLU A 305 -15.43 17.15 -5.05
C GLU A 305 -14.30 16.81 -6.03
N PRO A 306 -14.14 17.59 -7.12
CA PRO A 306 -13.03 17.40 -8.03
C PRO A 306 -11.69 17.75 -7.36
N MET A 307 -10.67 16.97 -7.68
CA MET A 307 -9.30 17.18 -7.25
C MET A 307 -8.43 17.64 -8.42
N TYR A 308 -7.41 18.45 -8.12
CA TYR A 308 -6.42 18.87 -9.08
C TYR A 308 -5.05 19.02 -8.44
N VAL A 309 -3.99 18.86 -9.23
CA VAL A 309 -2.61 19.06 -8.77
C VAL A 309 -2.31 20.56 -8.74
N LYS A 310 -1.92 21.09 -7.57
CA LYS A 310 -1.47 22.48 -7.42
C LYS A 310 0.04 22.62 -7.52
N GLN A 311 0.76 21.61 -7.03
CA GLN A 311 2.22 21.63 -7.01
C GLN A 311 2.76 20.22 -7.13
N MET A 312 3.92 20.08 -7.76
CA MET A 312 4.72 18.86 -7.69
C MET A 312 6.16 19.16 -7.28
N LYS A 313 6.80 18.19 -6.64
CA LYS A 313 8.26 18.10 -6.50
C LYS A 313 8.73 16.80 -7.12
N GLU A 314 9.84 16.84 -7.84
CA GLU A 314 10.63 15.65 -8.16
C GLU A 314 11.76 15.56 -7.13
N CYS A 315 11.83 14.45 -6.41
CA CYS A 315 12.69 14.32 -5.24
C CYS A 315 14.08 13.79 -5.62
N ALA A 316 15.11 14.38 -5.03
CA ALA A 316 16.51 13.93 -5.15
C ALA A 316 16.93 12.94 -4.05
N ASP A 317 16.09 12.79 -3.02
CA ASP A 317 16.21 11.80 -1.95
C ASP A 317 14.83 11.27 -1.55
N PHE A 318 14.81 10.10 -0.92
CA PHE A 318 13.56 9.41 -0.55
C PHE A 318 12.70 10.20 0.45
N GLU A 319 13.29 11.07 1.27
CA GLU A 319 12.53 11.91 2.20
C GLU A 319 11.96 13.17 1.53
N CYS A 320 12.33 13.38 0.27
CA CYS A 320 12.05 14.60 -0.49
C CYS A 320 12.47 15.88 0.24
N GLN A 321 13.55 15.82 1.03
CA GLN A 321 14.14 16.99 1.65
C GLN A 321 14.81 17.88 0.60
N ARG A 322 15.42 17.25 -0.41
CA ARG A 322 15.93 17.91 -1.61
C ARG A 322 15.06 17.53 -2.80
N ALA A 323 14.71 18.54 -3.58
CA ALA A 323 14.03 18.37 -4.86
C ALA A 323 15.02 18.65 -6.00
N THR A 324 14.98 17.85 -7.06
CA THR A 324 15.64 18.18 -8.32
C THR A 324 14.91 19.34 -9.00
N GLN A 325 13.59 19.40 -8.85
CA GLN A 325 12.76 20.50 -9.31
C GLN A 325 11.42 20.57 -8.54
N GLU A 326 10.87 21.78 -8.47
CA GLU A 326 9.56 22.07 -7.88
C GLU A 326 8.76 22.93 -8.86
N ILE A 327 7.52 22.53 -9.12
CA ILE A 327 6.66 23.14 -10.13
C ILE A 327 5.31 23.42 -9.52
N THR A 328 4.86 24.66 -9.64
CA THR A 328 3.49 25.06 -9.28
C THR A 328 2.65 25.13 -10.54
N ALA A 329 1.51 24.45 -10.54
CA ALA A 329 0.57 24.48 -11.65
C ALA A 329 -0.05 25.88 -11.80
N PRO A 330 -0.44 26.30 -13.02
CA PRO A 330 -1.14 27.55 -13.22
C PRO A 330 -2.47 27.59 -12.45
N PRO A 331 -2.99 28.78 -12.11
CA PRO A 331 -4.29 28.92 -11.45
C PRO A 331 -5.37 28.19 -12.24
N ASN A 332 -6.19 27.42 -11.52
CA ASN A 332 -7.19 26.58 -12.15
C ASN A 332 -8.26 27.46 -12.86
N ARG A 333 -8.37 27.32 -14.18
CA ARG A 333 -9.36 28.04 -15.01
C ARG A 333 -10.81 27.78 -14.58
N PHE A 334 -11.08 26.68 -13.87
CA PHE A 334 -12.41 26.36 -13.35
C PHE A 334 -12.76 27.10 -12.05
N THR A 335 -11.77 27.57 -11.29
CA THR A 335 -11.99 28.33 -10.04
C THR A 335 -12.10 29.84 -10.28
N SER A 336 -11.51 30.35 -11.36
CA SER A 336 -11.49 31.79 -11.62
C SER A 336 -12.88 32.34 -11.90
N SER A 337 -13.80 31.60 -12.54
CA SER A 337 -15.13 32.16 -12.84
C SER A 337 -15.97 32.44 -11.58
N ALA A 338 -15.85 31.63 -10.52
CA ALA A 338 -16.64 31.81 -9.31
C ALA A 338 -16.03 32.85 -8.35
N TYR A 339 -14.70 32.97 -8.30
CA TYR A 339 -14.01 33.94 -7.46
C TYR A 339 -13.88 35.33 -8.11
N ASP A 340 -13.69 35.44 -9.43
CA ASP A 340 -13.66 36.75 -10.12
C ASP A 340 -15.03 37.41 -10.18
N LEU A 341 -16.12 36.65 -10.30
CA LEU A 341 -17.47 37.23 -10.24
C LEU A 341 -17.77 37.81 -8.86
N ARG A 342 -17.26 37.21 -7.78
CA ARG A 342 -17.48 37.69 -6.40
C ARG A 342 -16.63 38.91 -6.07
N ASN A 343 -15.38 38.96 -6.52
CA ASN A 343 -14.49 40.11 -6.30
C ASN A 343 -14.81 41.29 -7.21
N ASN A 344 -15.25 41.05 -8.47
CA ASN A 344 -15.73 42.13 -9.32
C ASN A 344 -17.09 42.67 -8.84
N PHE A 345 -17.98 41.86 -8.26
CA PHE A 345 -19.21 42.40 -7.64
C PHE A 345 -18.90 43.25 -6.40
N MET A 346 -17.97 42.81 -5.54
CA MET A 346 -17.59 43.57 -4.33
C MET A 346 -16.87 44.89 -4.66
N HIS A 347 -15.97 44.92 -5.64
CA HIS A 347 -15.32 46.16 -6.07
C HIS A 347 -16.31 47.13 -6.73
N THR A 348 -17.24 46.63 -7.55
CA THR A 348 -18.25 47.48 -8.20
C THR A 348 -19.25 48.07 -7.19
N PHE A 349 -19.63 47.31 -6.15
CA PHE A 349 -20.50 47.81 -5.08
C PHE A 349 -19.80 48.82 -4.16
N LEU A 350 -18.51 48.62 -3.84
CA LEU A 350 -17.75 49.58 -3.01
C LEU A 350 -17.51 50.91 -3.73
N THR A 351 -17.32 50.92 -5.05
CA THR A 351 -17.20 52.17 -5.82
C THR A 351 -18.53 52.90 -6.00
N LEU A 352 -19.65 52.19 -6.11
CA LEU A 352 -20.98 52.81 -6.21
C LEU A 352 -21.48 53.37 -4.87
N SER A 353 -21.06 52.79 -3.74
CA SER A 353 -21.42 53.25 -2.40
C SER A 353 -20.68 54.53 -1.96
N PHE A 354 -19.50 54.79 -2.55
CA PHE A 354 -18.71 56.00 -2.29
C PHE A 354 -19.13 57.20 -3.16
N LEU A 355 -19.82 56.98 -4.29
CA LEU A 355 -20.35 58.07 -5.11
C LEU A 355 -21.74 58.55 -4.68
N SER A 356 -22.49 57.75 -3.92
CA SER A 356 -23.81 58.14 -3.38
C SER A 356 -23.76 58.86 -2.03
N SER A 357 -22.57 59.05 -1.45
CA SER A 357 -22.37 59.65 -0.11
C SER A 357 -21.70 61.04 -0.14
N LEU A 358 -21.44 61.60 -1.32
CA LEU A 358 -20.84 62.95 -1.49
C LEU A 358 -21.80 64.03 -2.02
N SER A 359 -23.11 63.76 -2.06
CA SER A 359 -24.10 64.72 -2.58
C SER A 359 -25.27 64.93 -1.63
N TYR A 360 -25.03 65.24 -0.36
CA TYR A 360 -26.02 65.91 0.51
C TYR A 360 -25.31 66.65 1.63
N ASN A 361 -24.97 67.93 1.40
CA ASN A 361 -25.03 69.01 2.38
C ASN A 361 -24.63 70.34 1.73
N PHE A 362 -25.63 71.11 1.27
CA PHE A 362 -25.54 72.56 1.20
C PHE A 362 -26.74 73.16 1.96
N PRO A 363 -26.52 74.07 2.92
CA PRO A 363 -27.57 74.74 3.65
C PRO A 363 -28.20 75.87 2.84
N ASN A 364 -29.53 76.00 2.94
CA ASN A 364 -30.26 77.18 2.46
C ASN A 364 -29.87 78.42 3.28
N ALA A 365 -29.36 79.45 2.61
CA ALA A 365 -29.42 80.83 3.07
C ALA A 365 -29.32 81.79 1.87
N TYR A 366 -30.45 82.41 1.52
CA TYR A 366 -30.47 83.72 0.85
C TYR A 366 -30.85 84.75 1.93
N ILE A 367 -30.06 85.81 2.01
CA ILE A 367 -30.28 87.06 2.77
C ILE A 367 -30.23 88.17 1.71
N PRO A 368 -30.93 89.31 1.85
CA PRO A 368 -32.21 89.62 2.50
C PRO A 368 -33.36 89.75 1.50
#